data_AF-Q7YJ19-F1
#
_entry.id   AF-Q7YJ19-F1
#
_cell.length_a   1.000
_cell.length_b   1.000
_cell.length_c   1.000
_cell.angle_alpha   90.00
_cell.angle_beta   90.00
_cell.angle_gamma   90.00
#
_symmetry.space_group_name_H-M   'P 1'
#
loop_
_entity.id
_entity.type
_entity.pdbx_description
1 polymer ?
#
loop_
_entity_poly.entity_id
_entity_poly.type
_entity_poly.pdbx_seq_one_letter_code
_entity_poly.pdbx_strand_id
1 'polypeptide(L)'
;GTFIVNGIYRIVINQILQSPGIYYRSELDHNGISVYTGTIISDWGGRLELEIDRKARIWARVSRKQKISILVLLSAMGLNLREILENVCYPEIFLSFLSDKERKKIGSKENAILEFYQQFACVGGDPV
;
A
#
# COMPACT_ATOMS: atom_id res chain seq x y z
N GLY A 1 -33.98 17.28 10.94
CA GLY A 1 -33.96 18.38 11.92
C GLY A 1 -32.82 19.33 11.61
N THR A 2 -32.85 20.55 12.15
CA THR A 2 -31.79 21.57 12.01
C THR A 2 -30.95 21.66 13.29
N PHE A 3 -29.68 22.02 13.16
CA PHE A 3 -28.76 22.31 14.27
C PHE A 3 -28.47 23.80 14.31
N ILE A 4 -28.25 24.39 15.49
CA ILE A 4 -27.79 25.79 15.62
C ILE A 4 -26.30 25.77 15.95
N VAL A 5 -25.47 26.39 15.12
CA VAL A 5 -24.03 26.53 15.33
C VAL A 5 -23.69 28.02 15.28
N ASN A 6 -23.19 28.57 16.39
CA ASN A 6 -22.90 30.00 16.55
C ASN A 6 -24.08 30.92 16.18
N GLY A 7 -25.31 30.53 16.57
CA GLY A 7 -26.53 31.29 16.28
C GLY A 7 -27.09 31.11 14.86
N ILE A 8 -26.46 30.30 14.01
CA ILE A 8 -26.88 30.07 12.62
C ILE A 8 -27.44 28.64 12.47
N TYR A 9 -28.59 28.51 11.82
CA TYR A 9 -29.17 27.21 11.48
C TYR A 9 -28.35 26.49 10.41
N ARG A 10 -28.04 25.22 10.66
CA ARG A 10 -27.33 24.30 9.77
C ARG A 10 -28.08 22.98 9.66
N ILE A 11 -27.91 22.30 8.53
CA ILE A 11 -28.48 20.98 8.29
C ILE A 11 -27.33 20.01 8.06
N VAL A 12 -27.38 18.86 8.72
CA VAL A 12 -26.44 17.75 8.47
C VAL A 12 -26.99 16.93 7.32
N ILE A 13 -26.15 16.68 6.32
CA ILE A 13 -26.48 15.88 5.15
C ILE A 13 -25.71 14.57 5.24
N ASN A 14 -26.41 13.46 5.00
CA ASN A 14 -25.78 12.14 4.94
C ASN A 14 -24.91 12.03 3.69
N GLN A 15 -23.68 11.58 3.85
CA GLN A 15 -22.76 11.31 2.75
C GLN A 15 -22.90 9.86 2.27
N ILE A 16 -22.79 9.65 0.96
CA ILE A 16 -22.62 8.30 0.40
C ILE A 16 -21.11 8.04 0.35
N LEU A 17 -20.68 7.01 1.07
CA LEU A 17 -19.29 6.57 1.12
C LEU A 17 -19.17 5.16 0.53
N GLN A 18 -17.97 4.82 0.09
CA GLN A 18 -17.66 3.49 -0.39
C GLN A 18 -17.72 2.49 0.77
N SER A 19 -18.48 1.40 0.59
CA SER A 19 -18.59 0.34 1.59
C SER A 19 -17.23 -0.34 1.82
N PRO A 20 -16.99 -0.92 3.01
CA PRO A 20 -15.84 -1.78 3.23
C PRO A 20 -15.79 -2.92 2.22
N GLY A 21 -14.60 -3.28 1.78
CA GLY A 21 -14.40 -4.30 0.77
C GLY A 21 -13.08 -4.15 0.02
N ILE A 22 -12.92 -5.01 -0.98
CA ILE A 22 -11.78 -5.01 -1.90
C ILE A 22 -12.27 -4.56 -3.27
N TYR A 23 -11.66 -3.50 -3.79
CA TYR A 23 -12.02 -2.90 -5.07
C TYR A 23 -10.86 -2.99 -6.04
N TYR A 24 -11.13 -3.40 -7.27
CA TYR A 24 -10.13 -3.50 -8.32
C TYR A 24 -10.35 -2.42 -9.37
N ARG A 25 -9.26 -1.86 -9.87
CA ARG A 25 -9.26 -0.89 -10.96
C ARG A 25 -8.13 -1.21 -11.93
N SER A 26 -8.38 -1.00 -13.22
CA SER A 26 -7.36 -0.93 -14.25
C SER A 26 -7.43 0.43 -14.93
N GLU A 27 -6.29 1.09 -15.07
CA GLU A 27 -6.16 2.38 -15.75
C GLU A 27 -5.03 2.29 -16.78
N LEU A 28 -5.16 2.97 -17.91
CA LEU A 28 -4.06 3.09 -18.88
C LEU A 28 -3.21 4.31 -18.50
N ASP A 29 -1.89 4.11 -18.37
CA ASP A 29 -0.94 5.22 -18.32
C ASP A 29 -0.90 5.95 -19.68
N HIS A 30 -0.27 7.11 -19.73
CA HIS A 30 -0.08 7.95 -20.93
C HIS A 30 0.55 7.20 -22.11
N ASN A 31 1.30 6.12 -21.82
CA ASN A 31 1.94 5.25 -22.80
C ASN A 31 1.07 4.06 -23.23
N GLY A 32 -0.20 4.01 -22.81
CA GLY A 32 -1.11 2.89 -23.10
C GLY A 32 -0.83 1.61 -22.31
N ILE A 33 0.01 1.66 -21.28
CA ILE A 33 0.34 0.51 -20.44
C ILE A 33 -0.65 0.44 -19.27
N SER A 34 -1.28 -0.71 -19.07
CA SER A 34 -2.22 -0.93 -17.96
C SER A 34 -1.51 -0.93 -16.60
N VAL A 35 -2.04 -0.14 -15.67
CA VAL A 35 -1.73 -0.16 -14.24
C VAL A 35 -2.93 -0.78 -13.54
N TYR A 36 -2.67 -1.74 -12.66
CA TYR A 36 -3.72 -2.42 -11.89
C TYR A 36 -3.64 -2.01 -10.44
N THR A 37 -4.78 -1.71 -9.81
CA THR A 37 -4.84 -1.31 -8.40
C THR A 37 -5.91 -2.12 -7.67
N GLY A 38 -5.55 -2.70 -6.53
CA GLY A 38 -6.47 -3.28 -5.56
C GLY A 38 -6.53 -2.41 -4.30
N THR A 39 -7.70 -1.88 -3.96
CA THR A 39 -7.90 -1.07 -2.75
C THR A 39 -8.70 -1.85 -1.72
N ILE A 40 -8.11 -2.06 -0.55
CA ILE A 40 -8.75 -2.65 0.61
C ILE A 40 -9.21 -1.51 1.52
N ILE A 41 -10.52 -1.49 1.79
CA ILE A 41 -11.19 -0.53 2.66
C ILE A 41 -11.80 -1.31 3.81
N SER A 42 -11.35 -1.02 5.03
CA SER A 42 -11.93 -1.56 6.26
C SER A 42 -13.04 -0.65 6.81
N ASP A 43 -13.95 -1.21 7.62
CA ASP A 43 -14.95 -0.44 8.38
C ASP A 43 -14.29 0.60 9.30
N TRP A 44 -13.14 0.22 9.88
CA TRP A 44 -12.38 1.05 10.78
C TRP A 44 -10.90 1.02 10.38
N GLY A 45 -10.27 2.20 10.31
CA GLY A 45 -8.84 2.32 10.09
C GLY A 45 -8.44 2.83 8.70
N GLY A 46 -7.21 2.48 8.31
CA GLY A 46 -6.57 2.97 7.10
C GLY A 46 -6.94 2.19 5.84
N ARG A 47 -6.71 2.82 4.69
CA ARG A 47 -6.82 2.16 3.38
C ARG A 47 -5.49 1.51 3.01
N LEU A 48 -5.52 0.30 2.48
CA LEU A 48 -4.37 -0.35 1.87
C LEU A 48 -4.59 -0.44 0.36
N GLU A 49 -3.71 0.17 -0.41
CA GLU A 49 -3.72 0.08 -1.87
C GLU A 49 -2.53 -0.78 -2.32
N LEU A 50 -2.80 -1.77 -3.15
CA LEU A 50 -1.79 -2.55 -3.87
C LEU A 50 -1.82 -2.14 -5.34
N GLU A 51 -0.66 -1.86 -5.93
CA GLU A 51 -0.55 -1.40 -7.31
C GLU A 51 0.48 -2.24 -8.06
N ILE A 52 0.12 -2.71 -9.26
CA ILE A 52 1.07 -3.23 -10.24
C ILE A 52 1.35 -2.09 -11.22
N ASP A 53 2.57 -1.55 -11.16
CA ASP A 53 2.98 -0.43 -12.00
C ASP A 53 3.28 -0.88 -13.44
N ARG A 54 3.50 0.11 -14.32
CA ARG A 54 3.85 -0.09 -15.73
C ARG A 54 5.13 -0.91 -15.99
N LYS A 55 5.96 -1.12 -14.97
CA LYS A 55 7.17 -1.94 -15.04
C LYS A 55 6.96 -3.32 -14.39
N ALA A 56 5.70 -3.71 -14.18
CA ALA A 56 5.31 -4.94 -13.48
C ALA A 56 5.85 -5.04 -12.05
N ARG A 57 6.12 -3.90 -11.39
CA ARG A 57 6.52 -3.86 -9.98
C ARG A 57 5.31 -3.71 -9.10
N ILE A 58 5.31 -4.42 -7.98
CA ILE A 58 4.20 -4.43 -7.05
C ILE A 58 4.51 -3.49 -5.88
N TRP A 59 3.63 -2.53 -5.67
CA TRP A 59 3.72 -1.52 -4.62
C TRP A 59 2.56 -1.65 -3.65
N ALA A 60 2.82 -1.36 -2.38
CA ALA A 60 1.83 -1.16 -1.35
C ALA A 60 1.81 0.33 -0.94
N ARG A 61 0.62 0.86 -0.66
CA ARG A 61 0.43 2.19 -0.08
C ARG A 61 -0.52 2.07 1.10
N VAL A 62 -0.01 2.34 2.30
CA VAL A 62 -0.79 2.33 3.53
C VAL A 62 -1.24 3.75 3.85
N SER A 63 -2.54 3.95 4.07
CA SER A 63 -3.15 5.23 4.45
C SER A 63 -2.81 6.39 3.51
N ARG A 64 -2.76 6.13 2.20
CA ARG A 64 -2.44 7.11 1.14
C ARG A 64 -1.05 7.77 1.27
N LYS A 65 -0.10 7.12 1.93
CA LYS A 65 1.28 7.62 2.08
C LYS A 65 2.16 7.24 0.88
N GLN A 66 3.47 7.11 1.08
CA GLN A 66 4.42 6.76 0.03
C GLN A 66 4.23 5.31 -0.46
N LYS A 67 4.72 5.03 -1.68
CA LYS A 67 4.77 3.68 -2.23
C LYS A 67 5.88 2.90 -1.52
N ILE A 68 5.53 1.73 -1.03
CA ILE A 68 6.41 0.78 -0.36
C ILE A 68 6.48 -0.47 -1.23
N SER A 69 7.67 -1.05 -1.40
CA SER A 69 7.83 -2.31 -2.13
C SER A 69 7.02 -3.41 -1.42
N ILE A 70 6.24 -4.20 -2.17
CA ILE A 70 5.45 -5.28 -1.57
C ILE A 70 6.35 -6.29 -0.81
N LEU A 71 7.58 -6.48 -1.30
CA LEU A 71 8.56 -7.36 -0.67
C LEU A 71 8.95 -6.86 0.72
N VAL A 72 9.15 -5.54 0.88
CA VAL A 72 9.44 -4.92 2.17
C VAL A 72 8.26 -5.09 3.13
N LEU A 73 7.03 -4.87 2.67
CA LEU A 73 5.83 -5.06 3.50
C LEU A 73 5.69 -6.51 3.98
N LEU A 74 5.77 -7.48 3.05
CA LEU A 74 5.65 -8.91 3.38
C LEU A 74 6.77 -9.38 4.32
N SER A 75 8.00 -8.92 4.11
CA SER A 75 9.10 -9.24 5.01
C SER A 75 8.98 -8.58 6.37
N ALA A 76 8.48 -7.35 6.45
CA ALA A 76 8.18 -6.69 7.73
C ALA A 76 7.07 -7.45 8.49
N MET A 77 6.12 -8.07 7.78
CA MET A 77 5.10 -8.96 8.37
C MET A 77 5.66 -10.32 8.81
N GLY A 78 6.93 -10.61 8.51
CA GLY A 78 7.64 -11.80 8.99
C GLY A 78 7.84 -12.90 7.96
N LEU A 79 7.53 -12.67 6.69
CA LEU A 79 7.76 -13.66 5.63
C LEU A 79 9.18 -13.52 5.05
N ASN A 80 9.86 -14.64 4.85
CA ASN A 80 11.11 -14.64 4.10
C ASN A 80 10.87 -14.74 2.58
N LEU A 81 11.87 -14.41 1.78
CA LEU A 81 11.74 -14.40 0.31
C LEU A 81 11.29 -15.76 -0.24
N ARG A 82 11.76 -16.86 0.36
CA ARG A 82 11.40 -18.21 -0.10
C ARG A 82 9.92 -18.49 0.14
N GLU A 83 9.42 -18.20 1.33
CA GLU A 83 7.99 -18.33 1.68
C GLU A 83 7.12 -17.48 0.76
N ILE A 84 7.54 -16.25 0.47
CA ILE A 84 6.80 -15.37 -0.46
C ILE A 84 6.70 -16.05 -1.84
N LEU A 85 7.82 -16.53 -2.38
CA LEU A 85 7.85 -17.14 -3.72
C LEU A 85 7.11 -18.48 -3.79
N GLU A 86 7.09 -19.26 -2.72
CA GLU A 86 6.36 -20.54 -2.65
C GLU A 86 4.84 -20.39 -2.55
N ASN A 87 4.34 -19.24 -2.04
CA ASN A 87 2.91 -19.03 -1.78
C ASN A 87 2.20 -18.14 -2.81
N VAL A 88 2.92 -17.52 -3.75
CA VAL A 88 2.33 -16.68 -4.80
C VAL A 88 2.08 -17.50 -6.07
N CYS A 89 1.00 -17.19 -6.79
CA CYS A 89 0.67 -17.90 -8.03
C CYS A 89 1.64 -17.59 -9.19
N TYR A 90 2.29 -16.41 -9.15
CA TYR A 90 3.14 -15.89 -10.22
C TYR A 90 4.49 -15.38 -9.65
N PRO A 91 5.38 -16.29 -9.19
CA PRO A 91 6.65 -15.91 -8.56
C PRO A 91 7.60 -15.15 -9.50
N GLU A 92 7.49 -15.37 -10.81
CA GLU A 92 8.27 -14.68 -11.84
C GLU A 92 8.07 -13.16 -11.81
N ILE A 93 6.88 -12.68 -11.42
CA ILE A 93 6.61 -11.25 -11.30
C ILE A 93 7.48 -10.66 -10.18
N PHE A 94 7.56 -11.33 -9.03
CA PHE A 94 8.37 -10.89 -7.89
C PHE A 94 9.87 -10.93 -8.21
N LEU A 95 10.30 -11.95 -8.94
CA LEU A 95 11.70 -12.09 -9.38
C LEU A 95 12.09 -11.00 -10.38
N SER A 96 11.16 -10.52 -11.22
CA SER A 96 11.44 -9.53 -12.27
C SER A 96 11.96 -8.19 -11.73
N PHE A 97 11.60 -7.84 -10.49
CA PHE A 97 12.02 -6.60 -9.84
C PHE A 97 12.87 -6.80 -8.58
N LEU A 98 13.25 -8.04 -8.29
CA LEU A 98 14.14 -8.38 -7.19
C LEU A 98 15.59 -8.03 -7.54
N SER A 99 16.03 -6.82 -7.17
CA SER A 99 17.42 -6.39 -7.31
C SER A 99 18.26 -6.69 -6.05
N ASP A 100 19.59 -6.65 -6.15
CA ASP A 100 20.48 -6.78 -4.99
C ASP A 100 20.21 -5.71 -3.92
N LYS A 101 19.76 -4.52 -4.33
CA LYS A 101 19.34 -3.46 -3.41
C LYS A 101 18.08 -3.86 -2.64
N GLU A 102 17.08 -4.42 -3.31
CA GLU A 102 15.86 -4.90 -2.65
C GLU A 102 16.15 -6.09 -1.75
N ARG A 103 17.03 -7.01 -2.17
CA ARG A 103 17.51 -8.12 -1.33
C ARG A 103 18.16 -7.64 -0.03
N LYS A 104 18.97 -6.57 -0.08
CA LYS A 104 19.57 -5.97 1.13
C LYS A 104 18.51 -5.42 2.08
N LYS A 105 17.45 -4.78 1.56
CA LYS A 105 16.35 -4.25 2.38
C LYS A 105 15.56 -5.35 3.09
N ILE A 106 15.32 -6.48 2.43
CA ILE A 106 14.57 -7.62 2.99
C ILE A 106 15.45 -8.65 3.71
N GLY A 107 16.77 -8.40 3.80
CA GLY A 107 17.74 -9.41 4.25
C GLY A 107 17.54 -9.87 5.71
N SER A 108 17.02 -9.00 6.57
CA SER A 108 16.59 -9.34 7.93
C SER A 108 15.20 -8.78 8.20
N LYS A 109 14.44 -9.43 9.08
CA LYS A 109 13.09 -8.98 9.46
C LYS A 109 13.11 -7.59 10.09
N GLU A 110 14.08 -7.33 10.96
CA GLU A 110 14.28 -6.06 11.66
C GLU A 110 14.57 -4.93 10.67
N ASN A 111 15.41 -5.20 9.67
CA ASN A 111 15.72 -4.24 8.61
C ASN A 111 14.49 -3.95 7.75
N ALA A 112 13.69 -4.97 7.43
CA ALA A 112 12.45 -4.78 6.68
C ALA A 112 11.42 -3.95 7.46
N ILE A 113 11.29 -4.18 8.78
CA ILE A 113 10.43 -3.37 9.66
C ILE A 113 10.92 -1.93 9.71
N LEU A 114 12.24 -1.71 9.84
CA LEU A 114 12.82 -0.37 9.88
C LEU A 114 12.59 0.38 8.56
N GLU A 115 12.88 -0.26 7.43
CA GLU A 115 12.66 0.32 6.09
C GLU A 115 11.17 0.63 5.88
N PHE A 116 10.28 -0.29 6.28
CA PHE A 116 8.83 -0.06 6.24
C PHE A 116 8.44 1.16 7.08
N TYR A 117 8.94 1.26 8.31
CA TYR A 117 8.63 2.36 9.21
C TYR A 117 9.14 3.70 8.67
N GLN A 118 10.36 3.77 8.15
CA GLN A 118 10.92 4.99 7.55
C GLN A 118 10.07 5.48 6.37
N GLN A 119 9.69 4.57 5.47
CA GLN A 119 8.84 4.91 4.32
C GLN A 119 7.41 5.25 4.73
N PHE A 120 6.85 4.55 5.73
CA PHE A 120 5.50 4.81 6.23
C PHE A 120 5.42 6.11 7.04
N ALA A 121 6.40 6.43 7.87
CA ALA A 121 6.39 7.62 8.70
C ALA A 121 6.80 8.88 7.92
N CYS A 122 7.30 8.73 6.68
CA CYS A 122 7.94 9.80 5.91
C CYS A 122 9.08 10.47 6.70
N VAL A 123 9.73 9.74 7.59
CA VAL A 123 10.83 10.25 8.41
C VAL A 123 12.10 10.12 7.59
N GLY A 124 12.51 11.22 6.96
CA GLY A 124 13.84 11.33 6.36
C GLY A 124 14.87 11.58 7.46
N GLY A 125 15.35 10.51 8.09
CA GLY A 125 16.39 10.57 9.11
C GLY A 125 16.50 9.28 9.92
N ASP A 126 17.71 8.97 10.40
CA ASP A 126 17.95 7.85 11.30
C ASP A 126 17.09 8.01 12.57
N PRO A 127 16.36 6.96 12.99
CA PRO A 127 15.82 6.92 14.34
C PRO A 127 17.01 6.74 15.29
N VAL A 128 17.36 7.82 15.99
CA VAL A 128 18.38 7.85 17.05
C VAL A 128 18.04 6.84 18.15
#